data_AF-A0A7R8ZFG5-F1
#
_entry.id   AF-A0A7R8ZFG5-F1
#
_cell.length_a   1.000
_cell.length_b   1.000
_cell.length_c   1.000
_cell.angle_alpha   90.00
_cell.angle_beta   90.00
_cell.angle_gamma   90.00
#
_symmetry.space_group_name_H-M   'P 1'
#
loop_
_entity.id
_entity.type
_entity.pdbx_description
1 polymer ?
#
loop_
_entity_poly.entity_id
_entity_poly.type
_entity_poly.pdbx_seq_one_letter_code
_entity_poly.pdbx_strand_id
1 'polypeptide(L)'
;FNLFQKSLSFHIQYIYDLAVDSKKTLQVLKDHMKNGTSQWTHYPEHIGGENSNYMIKNLDANTAYQLGLSARNKVGTGSVNILTHWVKTLDKESGPPENVSVVCRFDNISRTSFVFVTWLPPLHPYGKIVHYNV
;
A
#
# COMPACT_ATOMS: atom_id res chain seq x y z
N PHE A 1 -1.83 -12.90 -14.17
CA PHE A 1 -0.46 -12.39 -13.97
C PHE A 1 -0.53 -10.91 -13.62
N ASN A 2 -0.35 -10.52 -12.35
CA ASN A 2 0.15 -9.21 -11.94
C ASN A 2 0.30 -9.15 -10.41
N LEU A 3 1.51 -9.44 -9.94
CA LEU A 3 1.89 -9.47 -8.52
C LEU A 3 2.59 -8.16 -8.06
N PHE A 4 2.53 -7.10 -8.87
CA PHE A 4 3.36 -5.90 -8.71
C PHE A 4 2.71 -4.70 -7.99
N GLN A 5 1.43 -4.74 -7.61
CA GLN A 5 0.75 -3.54 -7.11
C GLN A 5 0.83 -3.28 -5.59
N LYS A 6 1.51 -4.11 -4.80
CA LYS A 6 1.47 -4.03 -3.32
C LYS A 6 2.87 -4.00 -2.72
N SER A 7 3.64 -2.99 -3.06
CA SER A 7 5.08 -3.01 -2.89
C SER A 7 5.61 -1.62 -2.66
N LEU A 8 6.23 -1.39 -1.51
CA LEU A 8 7.21 -0.33 -1.35
C LEU A 8 8.58 -0.97 -1.44
N SER A 9 9.32 -0.61 -2.49
CA SER A 9 10.71 -1.01 -2.71
C SER A 9 11.62 0.11 -2.25
N PHE A 10 12.56 -0.20 -1.37
CA PHE A 10 13.57 0.74 -0.90
C PHE A 10 14.97 0.18 -1.13
N HIS A 11 15.90 1.06 -1.49
CA HIS A 11 17.30 0.73 -1.70
C HIS A 11 18.02 0.75 -0.35
N ILE A 12 18.44 -0.42 0.13
CA ILE A 12 19.04 -0.67 1.44
C ILE A 12 20.49 -0.13 1.49
N GLN A 13 21.13 0.13 0.33
CA GLN A 13 22.48 0.72 0.23
C GLN A 13 22.65 1.99 1.09
N TYR A 14 21.65 2.88 1.09
CA TYR A 14 21.64 4.13 1.87
C TYR A 14 21.69 3.90 3.39
N ILE A 15 21.28 2.72 3.86
CA ILE A 15 21.21 2.35 5.28
C ILE A 15 22.51 1.69 5.73
N TYR A 16 23.20 0.96 4.84
CA TYR A 16 24.53 0.43 5.13
C TYR A 16 25.53 1.55 5.43
N ASP A 17 25.46 2.66 4.70
CA ASP A 17 26.31 3.84 4.91
C ASP A 17 26.04 4.56 6.25
N LEU A 18 24.83 4.42 6.80
CA LEU A 18 24.45 4.91 8.13
C LEU A 18 24.76 3.90 9.26
N ALA A 19 24.93 2.63 8.92
CA ALA A 19 25.24 1.54 9.87
C ALA A 19 26.74 1.24 9.98
N VAL A 20 27.60 2.19 9.58
CA VAL A 20 29.06 2.08 9.64
C VAL A 20 29.54 2.14 11.08
N ASP A 21 29.47 1.00 11.77
CA ASP A 21 30.56 0.50 12.63
C ASP A 21 30.48 -1.01 12.96
N SER A 22 29.84 -1.85 12.13
CA SER A 22 30.00 -3.30 12.34
C SER A 22 30.10 -4.07 11.03
N LYS A 23 31.28 -4.62 10.77
CA LYS A 23 31.62 -5.48 9.63
C LYS A 23 30.89 -6.84 9.63
N LYS A 24 29.62 -6.92 10.04
CA LYS A 24 28.70 -8.07 9.84
C LYS A 24 27.30 -7.72 10.38
N THR A 25 26.54 -6.92 9.64
CA THR A 25 25.09 -6.87 9.81
C THR A 25 24.52 -8.22 9.39
N LEU A 26 23.89 -8.94 10.32
CA LEU A 26 23.34 -10.27 10.05
C LEU A 26 21.91 -10.19 9.52
N GLN A 27 21.14 -9.22 10.02
CA GLN A 27 19.70 -9.11 9.77
C GLN A 27 19.25 -7.65 9.79
N VAL A 28 18.43 -7.25 8.83
CA VAL A 28 17.69 -5.97 8.85
C VAL A 28 16.26 -6.24 9.33
N LEU A 29 15.88 -5.59 10.42
CA LEU A 29 14.52 -5.55 10.94
C LEU A 29 13.74 -4.45 10.22
N LYS A 30 12.50 -4.74 9.88
CA LYS A 30 11.63 -3.82 9.13
C LYS A 30 10.36 -3.59 9.91
N ASP A 31 10.03 -2.33 10.05
CA ASP A 31 8.84 -1.86 10.73
C ASP A 31 8.09 -0.89 9.83
N HIS A 32 6.77 -0.90 9.92
CA HIS A 32 5.95 0.13 9.30
C HIS A 32 4.87 0.63 10.28
N MET A 33 4.50 1.89 10.13
CA MET A 33 3.40 2.50 10.85
C MET A 33 2.46 3.17 9.85
N LYS A 34 1.17 2.81 9.91
CA LYS A 34 0.13 3.42 9.07
C LYS A 34 -0.22 4.80 9.62
N ASN A 35 -0.45 5.76 8.72
CA ASN A 35 -0.91 7.08 9.14
C ASN A 35 -2.25 6.98 9.89
N GLY A 36 -2.30 7.55 11.10
CA GLY A 36 -3.47 7.52 11.98
C GLY A 36 -3.58 6.31 12.93
N THR A 37 -2.70 5.30 12.88
CA THR A 37 -2.77 4.16 13.81
C THR A 37 -1.84 4.28 15.02
N SER A 38 -0.75 5.04 14.93
CA SER A 38 0.31 5.14 15.96
C SER A 38 0.88 3.78 16.41
N GLN A 39 0.70 2.73 15.60
CA GLN A 39 1.10 1.35 15.89
C GLN A 39 2.13 0.88 14.86
N TRP A 40 3.29 0.42 15.35
CA TRP A 40 4.35 -0.16 14.53
C TRP A 40 4.12 -1.66 14.34
N THR A 41 4.17 -2.11 13.09
CA THR A 41 4.08 -3.53 12.73
C THR A 41 5.45 -4.02 12.31
N HIS A 42 5.92 -5.06 13.01
CA HIS A 42 7.22 -5.67 12.81
C HIS A 42 7.17 -6.84 11.83
N TYR A 43 8.12 -6.89 10.90
CA TYR A 43 8.30 -8.02 9.99
C TYR A 43 9.38 -8.98 10.50
N PRO A 44 9.03 -10.22 10.89
CA PRO A 44 9.98 -11.16 11.51
C PRO A 44 10.98 -11.75 10.52
N GLU A 45 10.76 -11.60 9.21
CA GLU A 45 11.63 -12.13 8.18
C GLU A 45 12.99 -11.42 8.20
N HIS A 46 14.07 -12.19 8.12
CA HIS A 46 15.43 -11.64 8.14
C HIS A 46 15.96 -11.43 6.72
N ILE A 47 16.39 -10.21 6.43
CA ILE A 47 17.14 -9.93 5.19
C ILE A 47 18.61 -10.23 5.47
N GLY A 48 19.18 -11.20 4.75
CA GLY A 48 20.62 -11.46 4.78
C GLY A 48 21.40 -10.26 4.25
N GLY A 49 22.57 -9.99 4.83
CA GLY A 49 23.37 -8.78 4.56
C GLY A 49 23.83 -8.56 3.11
N GLU A 50 23.57 -9.49 2.20
CA GLU A 50 23.87 -9.40 0.75
C GLU A 50 22.72 -8.81 -0.07
N ASN A 51 21.51 -8.74 0.49
CA ASN A 51 20.33 -8.23 -0.21
C ASN A 51 20.22 -6.72 -0.03
N SER A 52 20.23 -5.99 -1.14
CA SER A 52 20.17 -4.52 -1.17
C SER A 52 18.76 -3.96 -1.35
N ASN A 53 17.73 -4.78 -1.55
CA ASN A 53 16.35 -4.33 -1.72
C ASN A 53 15.37 -5.22 -0.94
N TYR A 54 14.29 -4.65 -0.42
CA TYR A 54 13.19 -5.39 0.18
C TYR A 54 11.84 -4.78 -0.18
N MET A 55 10.82 -5.65 -0.23
CA MET A 55 9.47 -5.30 -0.66
C MET A 55 8.46 -5.62 0.43
N ILE A 56 7.93 -4.56 1.07
CA ILE A 56 6.84 -4.71 2.04
C ILE A 56 5.53 -4.93 1.28
N LYS A 57 4.84 -6.03 1.59
CA LYS A 57 3.57 -6.45 0.95
C LYS A 57 2.38 -6.24 1.86
N ASN A 58 1.18 -6.32 1.27
CA ASN A 58 -0.13 -6.25 1.95
C ASN A 58 -0.39 -4.93 2.68
N LEU A 59 0.09 -3.82 2.12
CA LEU A 59 -0.27 -2.48 2.55
C LEU A 59 -1.60 -2.03 1.91
N ASP A 60 -2.29 -1.12 2.57
CA ASP A 60 -3.50 -0.48 2.04
C ASP A 60 -3.15 0.46 0.89
N ALA A 61 -4.02 0.53 -0.11
CA ALA A 61 -3.86 1.42 -1.25
C ALA A 61 -4.07 2.89 -0.85
N ASN A 62 -3.48 3.82 -1.60
CA ASN A 62 -3.61 5.27 -1.39
C ASN A 62 -3.35 5.72 0.08
N THR A 63 -2.48 5.00 0.78
CA THR A 63 -2.28 5.15 2.22
C THR A 63 -0.83 5.51 2.51
N ALA A 64 -0.63 6.50 3.39
CA ALA A 64 0.69 6.94 3.82
C ALA A 64 1.21 6.08 4.97
N TYR A 65 2.49 5.69 4.88
CA TYR A 65 3.19 4.88 5.86
C TYR A 65 4.52 5.53 6.26
N GLN A 66 4.89 5.37 7.52
CA GLN A 66 6.22 5.66 8.02
C GLN A 66 6.99 4.35 8.16
N LEU A 67 8.23 4.31 7.67
CA LEU A 67 9.05 3.09 7.66
C LEU A 67 10.17 3.21 8.68
N GLY A 68 10.45 2.11 9.39
CA GLY A 68 11.50 2.00 10.40
C GLY A 68 12.39 0.81 10.07
N LEU A 69 13.70 1.00 10.14
CA LEU A 69 14.69 -0.03 9.83
C LEU A 69 15.76 -0.05 10.91
N SER A 70 16.08 -1.24 11.43
CA SER A 70 17.21 -1.42 12.37
C SER A 70 18.06 -2.62 11.98
N ALA A 71 19.34 -2.56 12.33
CA ALA A 71 20.29 -3.63 12.10
C ALA A 71 20.45 -4.50 13.35
N ARG A 72 20.51 -5.81 13.19
CA ARG A 72 20.81 -6.77 14.26
C ARG A 72 22.06 -7.58 13.95
N ASN A 73 22.93 -7.72 14.95
CA ASN A 73 24.11 -8.57 14.93
C ASN A 73 24.10 -9.56 16.11
N LYS A 74 25.18 -10.32 16.31
CA LYS A 74 25.27 -11.32 17.41
C LYS A 74 25.30 -10.71 18.80
N VAL A 75 25.63 -9.43 18.90
CA VAL A 75 25.74 -8.68 20.16
C VAL A 75 24.40 -8.05 20.53
N GLY A 76 23.64 -7.56 19.55
CA GLY A 76 22.35 -6.94 19.80
C GLY A 76 21.70 -6.28 18.58
N THR A 77 20.68 -5.48 18.84
CA THR A 77 19.96 -4.67 17.84
C THR A 77 20.41 -3.22 17.97
N GLY A 78 20.80 -2.59 16.86
CA GLY A 78 21.13 -1.17 16.81
C GLY A 78 19.89 -0.27 16.79
N SER A 79 20.10 1.04 16.77
CA SER A 79 19.03 2.04 16.75
C SER A 79 18.13 1.88 15.52
N VAL A 80 16.82 2.15 15.72
CA VAL A 80 15.85 2.18 14.62
C VAL A 80 15.98 3.51 13.89
N ASN A 81 16.29 3.42 12.60
CA ASN A 81 16.27 4.54 11.67
C ASN A 81 14.87 4.65 11.06
N ILE A 82 14.18 5.71 11.42
CA ILE A 82 12.85 6.02 10.87
C ILE A 82 13.04 6.94 9.67
N LEU A 83 12.43 6.60 8.53
CA LEU A 83 12.42 7.50 7.38
C LEU A 83 11.70 8.79 7.76
N THR A 84 12.34 9.92 7.47
CA THR A 84 11.84 11.27 7.81
C THR A 84 10.59 11.65 7.03
N HIS A 85 10.33 11.00 5.90
CA HIS A 85 9.19 11.29 5.03
C HIS A 85 8.22 10.12 5.01
N TRP A 86 6.94 10.45 4.96
CA TRP A 86 5.87 9.49 4.75
C TRP A 86 5.88 8.98 3.31
N VAL A 87 5.83 7.67 3.15
CA VAL A 87 5.78 7.03 1.83
C VAL A 87 4.35 6.58 1.56
N LYS A 88 3.78 7.01 0.43
CA LYS A 88 2.41 6.72 0.06
C LYS A 88 2.35 5.57 -0.94
N THR A 89 1.50 4.58 -0.67
CA THR A 89 1.22 3.50 -1.61
C THR A 89 0.42 4.00 -2.82
N LEU A 90 0.56 3.30 -3.94
CA LEU A 90 -0.19 3.59 -5.16
C LEU A 90 -1.70 3.41 -4.95
N ASP A 91 -2.48 4.09 -5.79
CA ASP A 91 -3.91 3.84 -5.91
C ASP A 91 -4.13 2.40 -6.43
N LYS A 92 -5.23 1.79 -5.99
CA LYS A 92 -5.69 0.49 -6.47
C LYS A 92 -6.95 0.70 -7.30
N GLU A 93 -7.22 -0.20 -8.23
CA GLU A 93 -8.50 -0.23 -8.93
C GLU A 93 -9.66 -0.18 -7.93
N SER A 94 -10.57 0.76 -8.15
CA SER A 94 -11.82 0.88 -7.39
C SER A 94 -12.60 -0.43 -7.46
N GLY A 95 -13.28 -0.78 -6.35
CA GLY A 95 -14.27 -1.84 -6.39
C GLY A 95 -15.44 -1.53 -7.34
N PRO A 96 -16.33 -2.50 -7.59
CA PRO A 96 -17.55 -2.26 -8.35
C PRO A 96 -18.47 -1.24 -7.64
N PRO A 97 -19.32 -0.51 -8.38
CA PRO A 97 -20.38 0.31 -7.78
C PRO A 97 -21.34 -0.54 -6.95
N GLU A 98 -21.83 0.01 -5.85
CA GLU A 98 -22.76 -0.66 -4.96
C GLU A 98 -24.22 -0.40 -5.39
N ASN A 99 -25.14 -1.29 -5.03
CA ASN A 99 -26.58 -1.13 -5.27
C ASN A 99 -26.96 -0.68 -6.70
N VAL A 100 -26.39 -1.34 -7.72
CA VAL A 100 -26.76 -1.08 -9.11
C VAL A 100 -28.21 -1.51 -9.33
N SER A 101 -29.07 -0.58 -9.75
CA SER A 101 -30.46 -0.85 -10.10
C SER A 101 -30.80 -0.33 -11.49
N VAL A 102 -31.58 -1.12 -12.22
CA VAL A 102 -32.03 -0.81 -13.58
C VAL A 102 -33.56 -0.74 -13.59
N VAL A 103 -34.10 0.37 -14.10
CA VAL A 103 -35.53 0.57 -14.28
C VAL A 103 -35.80 0.88 -15.74
N CYS A 104 -36.57 0.03 -16.39
CA CYS A 104 -37.01 0.25 -17.75
C CYS A 104 -38.38 0.92 -17.74
N ARG A 105 -38.57 1.92 -18.60
CA ARG A 105 -39.87 2.54 -18.85
C ARG A 105 -40.12 2.63 -20.33
N PHE A 106 -41.33 2.33 -20.74
CA PHE A 106 -41.78 2.57 -22.10
C PHE A 106 -42.79 3.71 -22.09
N ASP A 107 -42.53 4.75 -22.86
CA ASP A 107 -43.49 5.81 -23.10
C ASP A 107 -44.35 5.43 -24.30
N ASN A 108 -45.62 5.15 -24.03
CA ASN A 108 -46.56 4.73 -25.06
C ASN A 108 -46.95 5.87 -26.02
N ILE A 109 -46.83 7.13 -25.59
CA ILE A 109 -47.16 8.30 -26.42
C ILE A 109 -46.03 8.57 -27.41
N SER A 110 -44.79 8.67 -26.91
CA SER A 110 -43.61 8.91 -27.76
C SER A 110 -43.03 7.64 -28.40
N ARG A 111 -43.57 6.46 -28.07
CA ARG A 111 -43.05 5.14 -28.45
C ARG A 111 -41.57 4.94 -28.14
N THR A 112 -41.07 5.60 -27.09
CA THR A 112 -39.66 5.58 -26.71
C THR A 112 -39.44 4.74 -25.46
N SER A 113 -38.42 3.89 -25.49
CA SER A 113 -37.95 3.13 -24.32
C SER A 113 -36.84 3.90 -23.60
N PHE A 114 -36.95 3.99 -22.28
CA PHE A 114 -35.96 4.59 -21.39
C PHE A 114 -35.41 3.53 -20.45
N VAL A 115 -34.10 3.54 -20.27
CA VAL A 115 -33.41 2.70 -19.27
C VAL A 115 -32.75 3.64 -18.27
N PHE A 116 -33.20 3.58 -17.02
CA PHE A 116 -32.63 4.32 -15.91
C PHE A 116 -31.70 3.39 -15.15
N VAL A 117 -30.42 3.76 -15.04
CA VAL A 117 -29.41 3.03 -14.29
C VAL A 117 -28.95 3.91 -13.13
N THR A 118 -29.00 3.40 -11.91
CA THR A 118 -28.56 4.11 -10.70
C THR A 118 -27.69 3.20 -9.84
N TRP A 119 -26.71 3.78 -9.14
CA TRP A 119 -25.78 3.06 -8.28
C TRP A 119 -25.27 3.97 -7.15
N LEU A 120 -24.70 3.36 -6.12
CA LEU A 120 -23.92 3.98 -5.07
C LEU A 120 -22.42 3.85 -5.37
N PRO A 121 -21.57 4.74 -4.80
CA PRO A 121 -20.13 4.61 -4.92
C PRO A 121 -19.62 3.24 -4.43
N PRO A 122 -18.48 2.74 -4.94
CA PRO A 122 -17.86 1.52 -4.44
C PRO A 122 -17.59 1.61 -2.95
N LEU A 123 -17.83 0.50 -2.24
CA LEU A 123 -17.47 0.39 -0.81
C LEU A 123 -15.97 0.64 -0.58
N HIS A 124 -15.14 0.29 -1.56
CA HIS A 124 -13.70 0.47 -1.52
C HIS A 124 -13.21 1.25 -2.75
N PRO A 125 -13.19 2.59 -2.70
CA PRO A 125 -12.80 3.40 -3.85
C PRO A 125 -11.28 3.42 -4.10
N TYR A 126 -10.48 3.11 -3.06
CA TYR A 126 -9.01 3.03 -3.10
C TYR A 126 -8.29 4.18 -3.84
N GLY A 127 -8.91 5.36 -3.84
CA GLY A 127 -8.55 6.48 -4.71
C GLY A 127 -9.71 7.47 -4.81
N LYS A 128 -9.56 8.50 -5.65
CA LYS A 128 -10.63 9.45 -5.97
C LYS A 128 -11.39 8.99 -7.22
N ILE A 129 -12.71 8.86 -7.13
CA ILE A 129 -13.55 8.51 -8.28
C ILE A 129 -13.62 9.72 -9.22
N VAL A 130 -13.29 9.51 -10.50
CA VAL A 130 -13.23 10.58 -11.51
C VAL A 130 -14.38 10.51 -12.51
N HIS A 131 -14.80 9.30 -12.87
CA HIS A 131 -15.94 9.03 -13.75
C HIS A 131 -16.48 7.61 -13.51
N TYR A 132 -17.66 7.32 -14.04
CA TYR A 132 -18.20 5.98 -14.20
C TYR A 132 -18.37 5.70 -15.69
N ASN A 133 -18.15 4.47 -16.12
CA ASN A 133 -18.39 4.02 -17.49
C ASN A 133 -19.66 3.16 -17.52
N VAL A 134 -20.57 3.45 -18.45
CA VAL A 134 -21.89 2.81 -18.57
C VAL A 134 -22.07 2.25 -19.97
#